data_AF-A0A3D4UZM5-F1
#
_entry.id   AF-A0A3D4UZM5-F1
#
_cell.length_a   1.000
_cell.length_b   1.000
_cell.length_c   1.000
_cell.angle_alpha   90.00
_cell.angle_beta   90.00
_cell.angle_gamma   90.00
#
_symmetry.space_group_name_H-M   'P 1'
#
loop_
_entity.id
_entity.type
_entity.pdbx_description
1 polymer ?
#
loop_
_entity_poly.entity_id
_entity_poly.type
_entity_poly.pdbx_seq_one_letter_code
_entity_poly.pdbx_strand_id
1 'polypeptide(L)'
;MAMPKGFISNNGYATTSELGGKSYHEIAEAMTTNGYKMNHSTSRNVFVKGMKKLAKRVAEVQGLKLSDEELTRVAKDPRFQSGISEIINDSGTSCGGKINI
;
A
#
# COMPACT_ATOMS: atom_id res chain seq x y z
N MET A 1 33.28 -6.20 24.22
CA MET A 1 32.85 -4.97 23.52
C MET A 1 31.34 -5.05 23.31
N ALA A 2 30.60 -4.00 23.65
CA ALA A 2 29.13 -3.98 23.52
C ALA A 2 28.72 -3.70 22.06
N MET A 3 27.79 -4.49 21.53
CA MET A 3 27.29 -4.37 20.15
C MET A 3 26.66 -2.99 19.88
N PRO A 4 26.78 -2.44 18.64
CA PRO A 4 26.08 -1.23 18.26
C PRO A 4 24.56 -1.47 18.26
N LYS A 5 23.84 -0.65 19.04
CA LYS A 5 22.38 -0.69 19.14
C LYS A 5 21.79 -0.41 17.75
N GLY A 6 20.91 -1.29 17.30
CA GLY A 6 20.21 -1.19 16.02
C GLY A 6 19.50 0.15 15.86
N PHE A 7 19.56 0.69 14.64
CA PHE A 7 18.83 1.87 14.21
C PHE A 7 17.32 1.60 14.26
N ILE A 8 16.62 2.23 15.19
CA ILE A 8 15.16 2.21 15.26
C ILE A 8 14.67 3.35 14.37
N SER A 9 14.19 3.01 13.16
CA SER A 9 13.58 3.97 12.26
C SER A 9 12.32 4.54 12.89
N ASN A 10 12.38 5.83 13.22
CA ASN A 10 11.35 6.59 13.93
C ASN A 10 10.25 7.08 12.97
N ASN A 11 9.64 6.16 12.22
CA ASN A 11 8.44 6.46 11.42
C ASN A 11 7.24 5.85 12.13
N GLY A 12 6.51 6.67 12.88
CA GLY A 12 5.24 6.31 13.50
C GLY A 12 4.35 5.58 12.49
N TYR A 13 4.06 4.32 12.81
CA TYR A 13 3.39 3.37 11.94
C TYR A 13 1.92 3.76 11.82
N ALA A 14 1.42 4.03 10.61
CA ALA A 14 -0.02 3.85 10.39
C ALA A 14 -0.24 2.35 10.57
N THR A 15 -0.85 1.97 11.68
CA THR A 15 -1.17 0.57 11.90
C THR A 15 -2.26 0.20 10.90
N THR A 16 -1.99 -0.80 10.06
CA THR A 16 -3.00 -1.43 9.17
C THR A 16 -4.28 -1.81 9.92
N SER A 17 -4.19 -1.96 11.24
CA SER A 17 -5.27 -2.20 12.19
C SER A 17 -6.28 -1.06 12.30
N GLU A 18 -5.87 0.21 12.18
CA GLU A 18 -6.79 1.35 12.33
C GLU A 18 -7.67 1.59 11.09
N LEU A 19 -7.21 1.16 9.91
CA LEU A 19 -7.93 1.33 8.64
C LEU A 19 -8.80 0.12 8.25
N GLY A 20 -8.83 -0.94 9.05
CA GLY A 20 -9.58 -2.17 8.74
C GLY A 20 -9.02 -2.94 7.53
N GLY A 21 -7.73 -2.76 7.20
CA GLY A 21 -7.10 -3.40 6.04
C GLY A 21 -6.70 -4.85 6.31
N LYS A 22 -6.82 -5.71 5.28
CA LYS A 22 -6.30 -7.09 5.31
C LYS A 22 -4.77 -7.11 5.34
N SER A 23 -4.20 -8.02 6.12
CA SER A 23 -2.76 -8.31 6.09
C SER A 23 -2.34 -8.92 4.75
N TYR A 24 -1.05 -8.84 4.40
CA TYR A 24 -0.53 -9.45 3.17
C TYR A 24 -0.76 -10.97 3.11
N HIS A 25 -0.88 -11.64 4.26
CA HIS A 25 -1.19 -13.07 4.31
C HIS A 25 -2.64 -13.32 3.90
N GLU A 26 -3.58 -12.57 4.46
CA GLU A 26 -5.00 -12.64 4.10
C GLU A 26 -5.24 -12.23 2.64
N ILE A 27 -4.48 -11.26 2.11
CA ILE A 27 -4.52 -10.90 0.69
C ILE A 27 -4.04 -12.08 -0.17
N ALA A 28 -2.93 -12.73 0.20
CA ALA A 28 -2.40 -13.87 -0.55
C ALA A 28 -3.36 -15.07 -0.53
N GLU A 29 -3.99 -15.34 0.61
CA GLU A 29 -5.00 -16.39 0.78
C GLU A 29 -6.23 -16.07 -0.07
N ALA A 30 -6.82 -14.88 0.07
CA ALA A 30 -7.98 -14.47 -0.71
C ALA A 30 -7.73 -14.53 -2.22
N MET A 31 -6.56 -14.07 -2.67
CA MET A 31 -6.17 -14.17 -4.08
C MET A 31 -6.00 -15.61 -4.54
N THR A 32 -5.42 -16.47 -3.70
CA THR A 32 -5.26 -17.91 -3.99
C THR A 32 -6.60 -18.62 -4.08
N THR A 33 -7.54 -18.32 -3.17
CA THR A 33 -8.93 -18.81 -3.20
C THR A 33 -9.64 -18.39 -4.48
N ASN A 34 -9.37 -17.18 -4.98
CA ASN A 34 -9.90 -16.68 -6.25
C ASN A 34 -9.19 -17.25 -7.50
N GLY A 35 -8.33 -18.26 -7.35
CA GLY A 35 -7.61 -18.91 -8.45
C GLY A 35 -6.29 -18.27 -8.85
N TYR A 36 -5.89 -17.16 -8.21
CA TYR A 36 -4.60 -16.52 -8.42
C TYR A 36 -3.58 -17.02 -7.40
N LYS A 37 -2.78 -18.03 -7.76
CA LYS A 37 -1.73 -18.58 -6.88
C LYS A 37 -0.78 -17.48 -6.39
N MET A 38 -0.95 -17.06 -5.13
CA MET A 38 -0.14 -16.02 -4.50
C MET A 38 0.44 -16.50 -3.18
N ASN A 39 1.70 -16.15 -2.93
CA ASN A 39 2.31 -16.26 -1.61
C ASN A 39 2.44 -14.86 -0.99
N HIS A 40 2.77 -14.81 0.31
CA HIS A 40 2.93 -13.55 1.06
C HIS A 40 3.91 -12.56 0.40
N SER A 41 5.03 -13.06 -0.13
CA SER A 41 6.03 -12.21 -0.81
C SER A 41 5.49 -11.66 -2.14
N THR A 42 4.74 -12.46 -2.88
CA THR A 42 4.11 -12.06 -4.14
C THR A 42 3.02 -11.02 -3.89
N SER A 43 2.15 -11.23 -2.91
CA SER A 43 1.07 -10.27 -2.59
C SER A 43 1.65 -8.91 -2.21
N ARG A 44 2.68 -8.88 -1.35
CA ARG A 44 3.40 -7.65 -1.00
C ARG A 44 4.04 -6.98 -2.21
N ASN A 45 4.71 -7.74 -3.08
CA ASN A 45 5.37 -7.19 -4.26
C ASN A 45 4.38 -6.60 -5.27
N VAL A 46 3.27 -7.29 -5.52
CA VAL A 46 2.19 -6.80 -6.39
C VAL A 46 1.56 -5.55 -5.79
N PHE A 47 1.30 -5.54 -4.48
CA PHE A 47 0.77 -4.37 -3.77
C PHE A 47 1.68 -3.15 -3.91
N VAL A 48 2.98 -3.28 -3.59
CA VAL A 48 3.94 -2.17 -3.70
C VAL A 48 4.08 -1.69 -5.15
N LYS A 49 4.08 -2.61 -6.14
CA LYS A 49 4.08 -2.24 -7.56
C LYS A 49 2.82 -1.44 -7.94
N GLY A 50 1.65 -1.83 -7.44
CA GLY A 50 0.41 -1.10 -7.64
C GLY A 50 0.46 0.29 -7.02
N MET A 51 0.87 0.38 -5.75
CA MET A 51 0.97 1.64 -5.01
C MET A 51 1.97 2.61 -5.65
N LYS A 52 3.07 2.09 -6.20
CA LYS A 52 4.04 2.88 -6.96
C LYS A 52 3.47 3.48 -8.24
N LYS A 53 2.58 2.77 -8.94
CA LYS A 53 1.88 3.32 -10.12
C LYS A 53 0.98 4.49 -9.72
N LEU A 54 0.28 4.38 -8.59
CA LEU A 54 -0.53 5.47 -8.05
C LEU A 54 0.33 6.66 -7.66
N ALA A 55 1.41 6.43 -6.90
CA ALA A 55 2.36 7.47 -6.52
C ALA A 55 2.94 8.21 -7.74
N LYS A 56 3.27 7.47 -8.81
CA LYS A 56 3.76 8.05 -10.06
C LYS A 56 2.73 8.98 -10.69
N ARG A 57 1.47 8.54 -10.78
CA ARG A 57 0.38 9.38 -11.34
C ARG A 57 0.12 10.63 -10.50
N VAL A 58 0.11 10.48 -9.17
CA VAL A 58 -0.07 11.63 -8.27
C VAL A 58 1.08 12.63 -8.44
N ALA A 59 2.32 12.15 -8.52
CA ALA A 59 3.49 13.00 -8.75
C ALA A 59 3.42 13.72 -10.12
N GLU A 60 3.01 13.02 -11.18
CA GLU A 60 2.79 13.62 -12.50
C GLU A 60 1.76 14.75 -12.47
N VAL A 61 0.63 14.55 -11.79
CA VAL A 61 -0.43 15.57 -11.64
C VAL A 61 0.07 16.79 -10.84
N GLN A 62 0.91 16.57 -9.83
CA GLN A 62 1.54 17.63 -9.04
C GLN A 62 2.72 18.31 -9.76
N GLY A 63 3.08 17.85 -10.98
CA GLY A 63 4.24 18.36 -11.72
C GLY A 63 5.60 17.96 -11.12
N LEU A 64 5.63 16.99 -10.20
CA LEU A 64 6.84 16.51 -9.54
C LEU A 64 7.50 15.40 -10.35
N LYS A 65 8.78 15.56 -10.68
CA LYS A 65 9.60 14.50 -11.27
C LYS A 65 10.31 13.72 -10.16
N LEU A 66 9.66 12.66 -9.67
CA LEU A 66 10.25 11.76 -8.69
C LEU A 66 11.05 10.64 -9.37
N SER A 67 12.19 10.28 -8.77
CA SER A 67 12.96 9.11 -9.18
C SER A 67 12.25 7.82 -8.78
N ASP A 68 12.68 6.70 -9.34
CA ASP A 68 12.09 5.38 -9.06
C ASP A 68 12.20 4.97 -7.57
N GLU A 69 13.29 5.38 -6.93
CA GLU A 69 13.58 5.19 -5.51
C GLU A 69 12.62 6.02 -4.64
N GLU A 70 12.45 7.30 -4.99
CA GLU A 70 11.54 8.21 -4.30
C GLU A 70 10.08 7.77 -4.44
N LEU A 71 9.68 7.31 -5.63
CA LEU A 71 8.36 6.72 -5.84
C LEU A 71 8.13 5.48 -4.98
N THR A 72 9.17 4.65 -4.81
CA THR A 72 9.11 3.47 -3.96
C THR A 72 9.02 3.85 -2.48
N ARG A 73 9.70 4.93 -2.07
CA ARG A 73 9.63 5.50 -0.72
C ARG A 73 8.23 6.01 -0.42
N VAL A 74 7.67 6.84 -1.31
CA VAL A 74 6.29 7.37 -1.21
C VAL A 74 5.27 6.24 -1.20
N ALA A 75 5.40 5.24 -2.08
CA ALA A 75 4.47 4.11 -2.13
C ALA A 75 4.46 3.26 -0.85
N LYS A 76 5.58 3.20 -0.12
CA LYS A 76 5.67 2.50 1.17
C LYS A 76 5.29 3.39 2.35
N ASP A 77 5.09 4.69 2.12
CA ASP A 77 4.77 5.64 3.17
C ASP A 77 3.36 5.36 3.72
N PRO A 78 3.21 5.12 5.03
CA PRO A 78 1.91 4.80 5.60
C PRO A 78 0.88 5.95 5.45
N ARG A 79 1.33 7.21 5.41
CA ARG A 79 0.43 8.37 5.22
C ARG A 79 -0.10 8.40 3.78
N PHE A 80 0.77 8.11 2.81
CA PHE A 80 0.35 7.98 1.42
C PHE A 80 -0.65 6.85 1.24
N GLN A 81 -0.38 5.67 1.81
CA GLN A 81 -1.29 4.53 1.77
C GLN A 81 -2.64 4.83 2.43
N SER A 82 -2.64 5.57 3.54
CA SER A 82 -3.86 6.01 4.24
C SER A 82 -4.67 6.96 3.37
N GLY A 83 -4.05 7.98 2.77
CA GLY A 83 -4.74 8.92 1.89
C GLY A 83 -5.33 8.25 0.64
N ILE A 84 -4.63 7.27 0.06
CA ILE A 84 -5.18 6.45 -1.03
C ILE A 84 -6.37 5.61 -0.56
N SER A 85 -6.29 5.00 0.63
CA SER A 85 -7.40 4.25 1.21
C SER A 85 -8.63 5.14 1.41
N GLU A 86 -8.44 6.35 1.94
CA GLU A 86 -9.51 7.32 2.13
C GLU A 86 -10.17 7.69 0.80
N ILE A 87 -9.39 8.00 -0.24
CA ILE A 87 -9.92 8.30 -1.59
C ILE A 87 -10.70 7.12 -2.14
N ILE A 88 -10.22 5.88 -1.98
CA ILE A 88 -10.91 4.68 -2.47
C ILE A 88 -12.24 4.47 -1.73
N ASN A 89 -12.26 4.69 -0.42
CA ASN A 89 -13.49 4.56 0.38
C ASN A 89 -14.48 5.70 0.10
N ASP A 90 -13.99 6.93 -0.08
CA ASP A 90 -14.80 8.11 -0.41
C ASP A 90 -15.43 7.99 -1.81
N SER A 91 -14.63 7.65 -2.82
CA SER A 91 -15.10 7.42 -4.18
C SER A 91 -16.05 6.21 -4.33
N GLY A 92 -16.10 5.33 -3.32
CA GLY A 92 -17.08 4.25 -3.22
C GLY A 92 -18.51 4.70 -2.90
N THR A 93 -18.72 5.96 -2.48
CA THR A 93 -20.05 6.46 -2.07
C THR A 93 -20.75 7.37 -3.08
N SER A 94 -20.07 7.82 -4.14
CA SER A 94 -20.68 8.70 -5.17
C SER A 94 -21.04 8.00 -6.49
N CYS A 95 -20.63 6.75 -6.72
CA CYS A 95 -21.12 5.94 -7.84
C CYS A 95 -21.65 4.59 -7.32
N GLY A 96 -22.95 4.54 -7.08
CA GLY A 96 -23.68 3.33 -6.72
C GLY A 96 -23.50 2.24 -7.78
N GLY A 97 -22.74 1.22 -7.41
CA GLY A 97 -22.64 -0.05 -8.13
C GLY A 97 -22.11 -1.08 -7.16
N LYS A 98 -23.01 -1.87 -6.57
CA LYS A 98 -22.69 -2.98 -5.67
C LYS A 98 -21.61 -3.87 -6.31
N ILE A 99 -20.41 -3.89 -5.76
CA ILE A 99 -19.43 -4.93 -6.07
C ILE A 99 -19.69 -6.05 -5.06
N ASN A 100 -20.62 -6.94 -5.43
CA ASN A 100 -20.64 -8.29 -4.88
C ASN A 100 -19.47 -9.06 -5.51
N ILE A 101 -18.54 -9.49 -4.67
CA ILE A 101 -17.73 -10.69 -4.90
C ILE A 101 -17.81 -11.53 -3.64
#